data_AF-A0A965MN84-F1
#
_entry.id   AF-A0A965MN84-F1
#
_cell.length_a   1.000
_cell.length_b   1.000
_cell.length_c   1.000
_cell.angle_alpha   90.00
_cell.angle_beta   90.00
_cell.angle_gamma   90.00
#
_symmetry.space_group_name_H-M   'P 1'
#
loop_
_entity.id
_entity.type
_entity.pdbx_description
1 polymer ?
#
loop_
_entity_poly.entity_id
_entity_poly.type
_entity_poly.pdbx_seq_one_letter_code
_entity_poly.pdbx_strand_id
1 'polypeptide(L)'
;MTKQADGNSQPIKFVELLRQEAATAIDPVHTGEPTKETQIIAIYGKGGIGKSFTLANLSYMMAQQGKKVLLIGCDPKSDTTSLLFGGKACPTIIETSSRLKLAGEAVSISDVCFKRDGVFAMELGGPEVGRGCGGRGIIHGFETLEKLGFHDWGFDYVLLDFLGDVVCGGFGLP
;
A
#
# COMPACT_ATOMS: atom_id res chain seq x y z
N MET A 1 -63.54 -14.54 11.67
CA MET A 1 -62.17 -14.61 12.25
C MET A 1 -61.19 -14.93 11.13
N THR A 2 -60.67 -13.92 10.45
CA THR A 2 -59.66 -14.07 9.40
C THR A 2 -58.41 -13.31 9.84
N LYS A 3 -57.42 -14.05 10.37
CA LYS A 3 -56.06 -13.54 10.51
C LYS A 3 -55.37 -13.76 9.16
N GLN A 4 -55.16 -12.68 8.42
CA GLN A 4 -54.24 -12.67 7.29
C GLN A 4 -52.82 -12.49 7.87
N ALA A 5 -51.93 -13.43 7.59
CA ALA A 5 -50.55 -13.38 8.03
C ALA A 5 -49.76 -12.49 7.07
N ASP A 6 -49.34 -11.32 7.57
CA ASP A 6 -48.41 -10.41 6.92
C ASP A 6 -47.02 -11.06 6.83
N GLY A 7 -46.66 -11.53 5.63
CA GLY A 7 -45.42 -12.27 5.41
C GLY A 7 -44.41 -11.63 4.45
N ASN A 8 -44.58 -10.39 3.99
CA ASN A 8 -43.75 -9.89 2.87
C ASN A 8 -43.32 -8.40 2.92
N SER A 9 -43.38 -7.72 4.07
CA SER A 9 -43.17 -6.26 4.18
C SER A 9 -41.77 -5.81 4.65
N GLN A 10 -40.85 -6.74 4.88
CA GLN A 10 -39.51 -6.48 5.42
C GLN A 10 -38.45 -6.00 4.40
N PRO A 11 -38.34 -6.55 3.18
CA PRO A 11 -37.23 -6.19 2.27
C PRO A 11 -37.39 -4.81 1.61
N ILE A 12 -38.63 -4.34 1.39
CA ILE A 12 -38.89 -3.03 0.77
C ILE A 12 -38.44 -1.88 1.69
N LYS A 13 -38.67 -2.01 3.00
CA LYS A 13 -38.27 -0.99 3.98
C LYS A 13 -36.74 -0.84 4.10
N PHE A 14 -36.00 -1.95 3.97
CA PHE A 14 -34.54 -1.92 4.02
C PHE A 14 -33.94 -1.24 2.79
N VAL A 15 -34.46 -1.51 1.59
CA VAL A 15 -34.00 -0.85 0.36
C VAL A 15 -34.30 0.66 0.40
N GLU A 16 -35.44 1.06 0.95
CA GLU A 16 -35.78 2.48 1.13
C GLU A 16 -34.81 3.19 2.08
N LEU A 17 -34.45 2.53 3.19
CA LEU A 17 -33.45 3.04 4.15
C LEU A 17 -32.08 3.21 3.49
N LEU A 18 -31.62 2.23 2.71
CA LEU A 18 -30.35 2.34 1.98
C LEU A 18 -30.35 3.49 0.96
N ARG A 19 -31.48 3.76 0.30
CA ARG A 19 -31.62 4.90 -0.61
C ARG A 19 -31.57 6.24 0.14
N GLN A 20 -32.17 6.31 1.32
CA GLN A 20 -32.13 7.51 2.17
C GLN A 20 -30.71 7.76 2.70
N GLU A 21 -30.02 6.71 3.13
CA GLU A 21 -28.62 6.80 3.55
C GLU A 21 -27.72 7.27 2.42
N ALA A 22 -27.84 6.68 1.22
CA ALA A 22 -27.06 7.07 0.04
C ALA A 22 -27.35 8.51 -0.45
N ALA A 23 -28.53 9.06 -0.13
CA ALA A 23 -28.89 10.44 -0.44
C ALA A 23 -28.37 11.44 0.60
N THR A 24 -27.83 10.97 1.73
CA THR A 24 -27.21 11.83 2.74
C THR A 24 -25.88 12.33 2.22
N ALA A 25 -25.67 13.65 2.26
CA ALA A 25 -24.40 14.24 1.88
C ALA A 25 -23.31 13.70 2.80
N ILE A 26 -22.22 13.22 2.21
CA ILE A 26 -21.05 12.76 2.96
C ILE A 26 -20.44 13.98 3.64
N ASP A 27 -20.17 13.87 4.94
CA ASP A 27 -19.45 14.91 5.65
C ASP A 27 -18.11 15.18 4.94
N PRO A 28 -17.71 16.45 4.79
CA PRO A 28 -16.43 16.76 4.18
C PRO A 28 -15.31 16.03 4.93
N VAL A 29 -14.40 15.41 4.19
CA VAL A 29 -13.25 14.72 4.76
C VAL A 29 -12.51 15.69 5.67
N HIS A 30 -12.20 15.26 6.89
CA HIS A 30 -11.43 16.08 7.81
C HIS A 30 -10.07 16.45 7.20
N THR A 31 -9.85 17.73 6.95
CA THR A 31 -8.61 18.28 6.35
C THR A 31 -7.67 18.89 7.39
N GLY A 32 -7.82 18.54 8.67
CA GLY A 32 -6.94 19.01 9.72
C GLY A 32 -5.46 18.73 9.44
N GLU A 33 -4.60 19.46 10.15
CA GLU A 33 -3.16 19.24 10.08
C GLU A 33 -2.83 17.79 10.44
N PRO A 34 -1.95 17.11 9.68
CA PRO A 34 -1.49 15.77 10.01
C PRO A 34 -0.99 15.74 11.45
N THR A 35 -1.39 14.71 12.22
CA THR A 35 -0.77 14.43 13.52
C THR A 35 0.72 14.18 13.32
N LYS A 36 1.57 14.47 14.32
CA LYS A 36 3.04 14.28 14.24
C LYS A 36 3.50 12.84 13.97
N GLU A 37 2.60 11.88 13.93
CA GLU A 37 2.89 10.46 13.73
C GLU A 37 2.48 10.02 12.32
N THR A 38 3.45 9.45 11.59
CA THR A 38 3.25 8.80 10.29
C THR A 38 2.22 7.68 10.41
N GLN A 39 1.19 7.69 9.55
CA GLN A 39 0.23 6.59 9.48
C GLN A 39 0.71 5.52 8.49
N ILE A 40 0.99 4.32 9.00
CA ILE A 40 1.39 3.16 8.19
C ILE A 40 0.15 2.30 7.92
N ILE A 41 -0.17 2.08 6.65
CA ILE A 41 -1.33 1.31 6.20
C ILE A 41 -0.84 0.18 5.31
N ALA A 42 -1.01 -1.05 5.77
CA ALA A 42 -0.69 -2.24 5.00
C ALA A 42 -1.95 -2.83 4.36
N ILE A 43 -1.92 -3.06 3.05
CA ILE A 43 -3.00 -3.68 2.30
C ILE A 43 -2.57 -5.08 1.89
N TYR A 44 -3.37 -6.05 2.31
CA TYR A 44 -3.22 -7.46 1.98
C TYR A 44 -4.34 -7.93 1.07
N GLY A 45 -4.09 -9.06 0.41
CA GLY A 45 -5.12 -9.77 -0.33
C GLY A 45 -4.57 -10.59 -1.47
N LYS A 46 -5.44 -11.43 -2.04
CA LYS A 46 -5.09 -12.40 -3.07
C LYS A 46 -4.43 -11.73 -4.29
N GLY A 47 -3.58 -12.45 -5.01
CA GLY A 47 -3.11 -12.04 -6.33
C GLY A 47 -4.28 -11.69 -7.27
N GLY A 48 -4.18 -10.57 -7.98
CA GLY A 48 -5.15 -10.16 -9.00
C GLY A 48 -6.40 -9.42 -8.53
N ILE A 49 -6.59 -9.16 -7.22
CA ILE A 49 -7.77 -8.42 -6.72
C ILE A 49 -7.70 -6.91 -6.94
N GLY A 50 -6.60 -6.40 -7.50
CA GLY A 50 -6.42 -4.97 -7.77
C GLY A 50 -5.77 -4.16 -6.64
N LYS A 51 -5.05 -4.76 -5.69
CA LYS A 51 -4.37 -4.05 -4.58
C LYS A 51 -3.49 -2.90 -5.08
N SER A 52 -2.53 -3.19 -5.96
CA SER A 52 -1.58 -2.21 -6.48
C SER A 52 -2.28 -1.11 -7.27
N PHE A 53 -3.34 -1.46 -8.00
CA PHE A 53 -4.18 -0.49 -8.69
C PHE A 53 -4.87 0.47 -7.72
N THR A 54 -5.49 -0.06 -6.67
CA THR A 54 -6.13 0.74 -5.63
C THR A 54 -5.12 1.61 -4.91
N LEU A 55 -3.97 1.08 -4.51
CA LEU A 55 -2.94 1.80 -3.79
C LEU A 55 -2.26 2.89 -4.62
N ALA A 56 -2.01 2.67 -5.91
CA ALA A 56 -1.47 3.68 -6.82
C ALA A 56 -2.43 4.87 -6.96
N ASN A 57 -3.73 4.61 -7.14
CA ASN A 57 -4.73 5.67 -7.24
C ASN A 57 -4.98 6.38 -5.89
N LEU A 58 -5.00 5.63 -4.79
CA LEU A 58 -5.17 6.18 -3.44
C LEU A 58 -3.99 7.09 -3.06
N SER A 59 -2.75 6.63 -3.26
CA SER A 59 -1.56 7.43 -3.00
C SER A 59 -1.53 8.69 -3.85
N TYR A 60 -1.88 8.58 -5.14
CA TYR A 60 -2.01 9.74 -6.02
C TYR A 60 -3.03 10.75 -5.49
N MET A 61 -4.25 10.30 -5.16
CA MET A 61 -5.29 11.18 -4.62
C MET A 61 -4.85 11.87 -3.33
N MET A 62 -4.25 11.13 -2.39
CA MET A 62 -3.74 11.69 -1.13
C MET A 62 -2.64 12.73 -1.39
N ALA A 63 -1.74 12.48 -2.34
CA ALA A 63 -0.71 13.44 -2.74
C ALA A 63 -1.32 14.70 -3.35
N GLN A 64 -2.37 14.59 -4.18
CA GLN A 64 -3.08 15.75 -4.73
C GLN A 64 -3.81 16.57 -3.65
N GLN A 65 -4.12 15.97 -2.51
CA GLN A 65 -4.66 16.65 -1.33
C GLN A 65 -3.55 17.27 -0.44
N GLY A 66 -2.32 17.32 -0.93
CA GLY A 66 -1.18 17.92 -0.23
C GLY A 66 -0.53 17.03 0.82
N LYS A 67 -0.92 15.75 0.92
CA LYS A 67 -0.30 14.81 1.87
C LYS A 67 1.02 14.29 1.31
N LYS A 68 2.02 14.13 2.17
CA LYS A 68 3.30 13.49 1.83
C LYS A 68 3.15 11.98 1.98
N VAL A 69 3.04 11.28 0.85
CA VAL A 69 2.73 9.84 0.80
C VAL A 69 3.91 9.06 0.25
N LEU A 70 4.21 7.93 0.89
CA LEU A 70 5.12 6.91 0.40
C LEU A 70 4.36 5.63 0.07
N LEU A 71 4.49 5.12 -1.16
CA LEU A 71 3.99 3.81 -1.57
C LEU A 71 5.16 2.81 -1.69
N ILE A 72 5.07 1.69 -0.99
CA ILE A 72 6.09 0.62 -1.06
C ILE A 72 5.45 -0.67 -1.57
N GLY A 73 5.95 -1.15 -2.71
CA GLY A 73 5.64 -2.49 -3.19
C GLY A 73 6.35 -3.54 -2.34
N CYS A 74 5.59 -4.38 -1.63
CA CYS A 74 6.08 -5.46 -0.76
C CYS A 74 5.72 -6.85 -1.34
N ASP A 75 5.54 -6.93 -2.65
CA ASP A 75 5.30 -8.16 -3.40
C ASP A 75 6.59 -8.56 -4.15
N PRO A 76 7.06 -9.82 -4.06
CA PRO A 76 8.17 -10.30 -4.88
C PRO A 76 8.02 -10.03 -6.39
N LYS A 77 6.77 -9.90 -6.89
CA LYS A 77 6.48 -9.51 -8.28
C LYS A 77 7.02 -8.12 -8.65
N SER A 78 7.17 -7.22 -7.67
CA SER A 78 7.82 -5.92 -7.79
C SER A 78 7.29 -5.01 -8.91
N ASP A 79 5.97 -4.95 -9.10
CA ASP A 79 5.33 -4.15 -10.16
C ASP A 79 4.33 -3.10 -9.65
N THR A 80 4.20 -2.91 -8.33
CA THR A 80 3.28 -1.94 -7.72
C THR A 80 3.49 -0.53 -8.26
N THR A 81 4.75 -0.11 -8.35
CA THR A 81 5.16 1.22 -8.82
C THR A 81 5.04 1.38 -10.33
N SER A 82 4.90 0.31 -11.11
CA SER A 82 4.80 0.42 -12.58
C SER A 82 3.62 1.28 -13.03
N LEU A 83 2.51 1.23 -12.29
CA LEU A 83 1.32 2.06 -12.51
C LEU A 83 1.64 3.55 -12.31
N LEU A 84 2.50 3.85 -11.34
CA LEU A 84 3.03 5.17 -11.05
C LEU A 84 4.28 5.53 -11.85
N PHE A 85 4.81 4.70 -12.75
CA PHE A 85 6.03 5.03 -13.52
C PHE A 85 5.93 4.62 -15.00
N GLY A 86 4.71 4.55 -15.53
CA GLY A 86 4.47 4.46 -16.97
C GLY A 86 4.77 3.08 -17.53
N GLY A 87 4.46 2.04 -16.75
CA GLY A 87 4.71 0.64 -17.09
C GLY A 87 6.10 0.14 -16.72
N LYS A 88 6.93 0.95 -16.04
CA LYS A 88 8.25 0.53 -15.55
C LYS A 88 8.27 0.57 -14.03
N ALA A 89 8.61 -0.54 -13.39
CA ALA A 89 8.80 -0.56 -11.95
C ALA A 89 10.05 0.23 -11.54
N CYS A 90 10.04 0.76 -10.32
CA CYS A 90 11.23 1.32 -9.71
C CYS A 90 12.28 0.21 -9.47
N PRO A 91 13.58 0.53 -9.52
CA PRO A 91 14.63 -0.37 -9.03
C PRO A 91 14.32 -0.87 -7.62
N THR A 92 14.52 -2.16 -7.37
CA THR A 92 14.19 -2.74 -6.07
C THR A 92 15.27 -2.47 -5.03
N ILE A 93 14.89 -2.35 -3.76
CA ILE A 93 15.81 -2.11 -2.64
C ILE A 93 16.79 -3.26 -2.51
N ILE A 94 16.31 -4.51 -2.54
CA ILE A 94 17.15 -5.70 -2.37
C ILE A 94 18.19 -5.81 -3.50
N GLU A 95 17.78 -5.65 -4.75
CA GLU A 95 18.69 -5.75 -5.90
C GLU A 95 19.71 -4.59 -5.91
N THR A 96 19.23 -3.37 -5.68
CA THR A 96 20.08 -2.17 -5.66
C THR A 96 21.11 -2.23 -4.54
N SER A 97 20.69 -2.59 -3.34
CA SER A 97 21.58 -2.78 -2.17
C SER A 97 22.63 -3.86 -2.43
N SER A 98 22.22 -5.00 -3.00
CA SER A 98 23.13 -6.10 -3.34
C SER A 98 24.17 -5.68 -4.38
N ARG A 99 23.74 -4.99 -5.44
CA ARG A 99 24.62 -4.48 -6.50
C ARG A 99 25.64 -3.47 -5.98
N LEU A 100 25.21 -2.49 -5.20
CA LEU A 100 26.11 -1.46 -4.63
C LEU A 100 27.09 -2.06 -3.64
N LYS A 101 26.65 -2.99 -2.79
CA LYS A 101 27.53 -3.70 -1.86
C LYS A 101 28.63 -4.48 -2.58
N LEU A 102 28.32 -5.11 -3.72
CA LEU A 102 29.31 -5.80 -4.55
C LEU A 102 30.32 -4.83 -5.19
N ALA A 103 29.89 -3.60 -5.48
CA ALA A 103 30.76 -2.53 -5.95
C ALA A 103 31.58 -1.86 -4.82
N GLY A 104 31.34 -2.22 -3.56
CA GLY A 104 31.97 -1.57 -2.40
C GLY A 104 31.35 -0.22 -2.03
N GLU A 105 30.16 0.08 -2.53
CA GLU A 105 29.43 1.33 -2.31
C GLU A 105 28.29 1.14 -1.29
N ALA A 106 27.96 2.21 -0.55
CA ALA A 106 26.83 2.21 0.37
C ALA A 106 25.54 2.63 -0.36
N VAL A 107 24.43 1.95 -0.06
CA VAL A 107 23.12 2.34 -0.58
C VAL A 107 22.66 3.65 0.08
N SER A 108 22.10 4.54 -0.72
CA SER A 108 21.47 5.79 -0.29
C SER A 108 19.98 5.79 -0.61
N ILE A 109 19.22 6.67 0.03
CA ILE A 109 17.76 6.79 -0.22
C ILE A 109 17.48 7.14 -1.68
N SER A 110 18.31 7.98 -2.30
CA SER A 110 18.14 8.39 -3.71
C SER A 110 18.30 7.25 -4.70
N ASP A 111 18.91 6.13 -4.30
CA ASP A 111 19.05 4.96 -5.17
C ASP A 111 17.76 4.13 -5.25
N VAL A 112 16.84 4.31 -4.30
CA VAL A 112 15.68 3.42 -4.11
C VAL A 112 14.34 4.15 -3.92
N CYS A 113 14.35 5.44 -3.56
CA CYS A 113 13.17 6.28 -3.42
C CYS A 113 13.02 7.21 -4.61
N PHE A 114 11.93 7.05 -5.36
CA PHE A 114 11.63 7.88 -6.52
C PHE A 114 10.32 8.63 -6.30
N LYS A 115 10.11 9.72 -7.05
CA LYS A 115 8.89 10.53 -6.92
C LYS A 115 8.24 10.73 -8.29
N ARG A 116 6.93 10.49 -8.37
CA ARG A 116 6.11 10.87 -9.52
C ARG A 116 4.77 11.43 -9.07
N ASP A 117 4.34 12.52 -9.71
CA ASP A 117 3.04 13.16 -9.49
C ASP A 117 2.71 13.45 -8.01
N GLY A 118 3.74 13.77 -7.22
CA GLY A 118 3.60 14.04 -5.78
C GLY A 118 3.81 12.81 -4.87
N VAL A 119 3.69 11.59 -5.39
CA VAL A 119 3.84 10.34 -4.65
C VAL A 119 5.30 9.91 -4.61
N PHE A 120 5.81 9.61 -3.41
CA PHE A 120 7.09 8.91 -3.25
C PHE A 120 6.85 7.41 -3.36
N ALA A 121 7.73 6.69 -4.04
CA ALA A 121 7.54 5.29 -4.33
C ALA A 121 8.84 4.50 -4.22
N MET A 122 8.71 3.26 -3.76
CA MET A 122 9.79 2.30 -3.60
C MET A 122 9.28 0.89 -3.97
N GLU A 123 10.19 0.03 -4.41
CA GLU A 123 9.95 -1.41 -4.53
C GLU A 123 10.90 -2.14 -3.60
N LEU A 124 10.36 -2.98 -2.72
CA LEU A 124 11.20 -3.75 -1.81
C LEU A 124 12.02 -4.80 -2.57
N GLY A 125 11.38 -5.44 -3.54
CA GLY A 125 11.93 -6.60 -4.23
C GLY A 125 11.73 -7.89 -3.45
N GLY A 126 12.19 -8.98 -4.05
CA GLY A 126 12.20 -10.31 -3.43
C GLY A 126 13.36 -11.14 -3.97
N PRO A 127 13.57 -12.34 -3.42
CA PRO A 127 14.54 -13.25 -4.00
C PRO A 127 14.10 -13.72 -5.39
N GLU A 128 15.04 -14.18 -6.21
CA GLU A 128 14.75 -14.76 -7.53
C GLU A 128 13.68 -15.86 -7.43
N VAL A 129 12.80 -15.94 -8.43
CA VAL A 129 11.76 -16.96 -8.50
C VAL A 129 12.39 -18.36 -8.38
N GLY A 130 11.87 -19.18 -7.46
CA GLY A 130 12.39 -20.52 -7.20
C GLY A 130 13.64 -20.56 -6.32
N ARG A 131 14.11 -19.42 -5.80
CA ARG A 131 15.22 -19.33 -4.85
C ARG A 131 14.82 -18.53 -3.61
N GLY A 132 15.37 -18.92 -2.46
CA GLY A 132 15.18 -18.20 -1.20
C GLY A 132 13.75 -18.27 -0.64
N CYS A 133 13.42 -17.34 0.24
CA CYS A 133 12.13 -17.23 0.92
C CYS A 133 11.62 -15.79 0.81
N GLY A 134 10.42 -15.62 0.22
CA GLY A 134 9.80 -14.30 0.03
C GLY A 134 9.74 -13.49 1.34
N GLY A 135 9.28 -14.12 2.43
CA GLY A 135 9.20 -13.46 3.73
C GLY A 135 10.55 -13.00 4.28
N ARG A 136 11.64 -13.77 4.05
CA ARG A 136 12.98 -13.34 4.46
C ARG A 136 13.49 -12.17 3.61
N GLY A 137 13.10 -12.14 2.33
CA GLY A 137 13.35 -10.99 1.45
C GLY A 137 12.70 -9.72 2.00
N ILE A 138 11.42 -9.81 2.38
CA ILE A 138 10.69 -8.70 2.99
C ILE A 138 11.40 -8.18 4.25
N ILE A 139 11.71 -9.07 5.20
CA ILE A 139 12.45 -8.71 6.43
C ILE A 139 13.72 -7.95 6.09
N HIS A 140 14.53 -8.51 5.19
CA HIS A 140 15.81 -7.92 4.81
C HIS A 140 15.67 -6.55 4.12
N GLY A 141 14.63 -6.39 3.30
CA GLY A 141 14.31 -5.12 2.67
C GLY A 141 13.97 -4.04 3.71
N PHE A 142 13.12 -4.37 4.68
CA PHE A 142 12.77 -3.44 5.77
C PHE A 142 13.95 -3.15 6.69
N GLU A 143 14.79 -4.12 7.05
CA GLU A 143 16.05 -3.87 7.77
C GLU A 143 16.98 -2.90 7.02
N THR A 144 16.95 -2.93 5.69
CA THR A 144 17.71 -1.99 4.86
C THR A 144 17.09 -0.60 4.90
N LEU A 145 15.75 -0.50 4.84
CA LEU A 145 15.02 0.77 4.98
C LEU A 145 15.21 1.41 6.36
N GLU A 146 15.18 0.61 7.44
CA GLU A 146 15.45 1.08 8.80
C GLU A 146 16.84 1.71 8.91
N LYS A 147 17.87 1.08 8.32
CA LYS A 147 19.24 1.63 8.27
C LYS A 147 19.33 2.94 7.49
N LEU A 148 18.42 3.16 6.55
CA LEU A 148 18.33 4.40 5.78
C LEU A 148 17.49 5.47 6.51
N GLY A 149 16.95 5.19 7.71
CA GLY A 149 16.20 6.15 8.52
C GLY A 149 14.72 6.25 8.17
N PHE A 150 14.09 5.16 7.73
CA PHE A 150 12.69 5.10 7.30
C PHE A 150 11.69 5.88 8.18
N HIS A 151 11.86 5.84 9.50
CA HIS A 151 10.97 6.52 10.45
C HIS A 151 11.17 8.05 10.53
N ASP A 152 12.31 8.57 10.07
CA ASP A 152 12.69 9.99 10.19
C ASP A 152 12.33 10.83 8.96
N TRP A 153 11.75 10.21 7.92
CA TRP A 153 11.48 10.89 6.65
C TRP A 153 10.24 11.80 6.67
N GLY A 154 9.46 11.78 7.76
CA GLY A 154 8.33 12.68 7.99
C GLY A 154 7.24 12.58 6.92
N PHE A 155 6.84 11.35 6.57
CA PHE A 155 5.68 11.10 5.71
C PHE A 155 4.38 11.22 6.52
N ASP A 156 3.31 11.71 5.91
CA ASP A 156 1.98 11.67 6.53
C ASP A 156 1.42 10.25 6.49
N TYR A 157 1.64 9.56 5.35
CA TYR A 157 1.18 8.20 5.11
C TYR A 157 2.25 7.34 4.45
N VAL A 158 2.38 6.11 4.93
CA VAL A 158 3.09 5.04 4.22
C VAL A 158 2.10 3.95 3.87
N LEU A 159 1.98 3.63 2.59
CA LEU A 159 1.12 2.59 2.07
C LEU A 159 1.97 1.39 1.65
N LEU A 160 1.67 0.22 2.19
CA LEU A 160 2.40 -1.03 1.92
C LEU A 160 1.53 -2.00 1.12
N ASP A 161 1.97 -2.41 -0.07
CA ASP A 161 1.29 -3.39 -0.93
C ASP A 161 1.85 -4.79 -0.69
N PHE A 162 1.20 -5.58 0.16
CA PHE A 162 1.67 -6.92 0.53
C PHE A 162 0.99 -8.04 -0.25
N LEU A 163 1.76 -9.06 -0.61
CA LEU A 163 1.22 -10.31 -1.13
C LEU A 163 0.41 -11.03 -0.03
N GLY A 164 -0.88 -11.28 -0.29
CA GLY A 164 -1.77 -11.97 0.65
C GLY A 164 -1.96 -13.46 0.40
N ASP A 165 -1.31 -14.04 -0.62
CA ASP A 165 -1.51 -15.45 -1.01
C ASP A 165 -0.81 -16.44 -0.07
N VAL A 166 0.30 -16.03 0.54
CA VAL A 166 1.09 -16.86 1.46
C VAL A 166 1.57 -15.98 2.61
N VAL A 167 0.97 -16.17 3.79
CA VAL A 167 1.36 -15.44 4.99
C VAL A 167 2.34 -16.30 5.79
N CYS A 168 3.63 -16.02 5.65
CA CYS A 168 4.67 -16.52 6.55
C CYS A 168 5.19 -15.37 7.42
N GLY A 169 6.03 -15.65 8.43
CA GLY A 169 6.41 -14.66 9.46
C GLY A 169 6.93 -13.31 8.93
N GLY A 170 7.58 -13.28 7.76
CA GLY A 170 8.06 -12.03 7.16
C GLY A 170 6.98 -11.15 6.52
N PHE A 171 5.81 -11.71 6.17
CA PHE A 171 4.65 -10.95 5.68
C PHE A 171 3.72 -10.51 6.83
N GLY A 172 4.09 -10.78 8.08
CA GLY A 172 3.32 -10.39 9.27
C GLY A 172 3.96 -9.28 10.08
N LEU A 173 5.03 -8.65 9.57
CA LEU A 173 5.70 -7.55 10.25
C LEU A 173 4.91 -6.24 10.05
N PRO A 174 4.62 -5.49 11.12
CA PRO A 174 3.90 -4.21 11.09
C PRO A 174 4.77 -3.05 10.62
#